data_AF-A0A955DS24-F1
#
_entry.id   AF-A0A955DS24-F1
#
_cell.length_a   1.000
_cell.length_b   1.000
_cell.length_c   1.000
_cell.angle_alpha   90.00
_cell.angle_beta   90.00
_cell.angle_gamma   90.00
#
_symmetry.space_group_name_H-M   'P 1'
#
loop_
_entity.id
_entity.type
_entity.pdbx_description
1 polymer ?
#
loop_
_entity_poly.entity_id
_entity_poly.type
_entity_poly.pdbx_seq_one_letter_code
_entity_poly.pdbx_strand_id
1 'polypeptide(L)'
;MKWIVAVAVIALMAVGFLFVKGPSPAIIVAPEHIFDIGPIEITNTMFSSWWVVGILCLVAIIAGPRMSVVPSGFSGVVEAVVSAFYGIVVQVAGEENGRRFFWVVGTIFFYVLMSNYFGLLPMNNVIGRPEPGHGDEQVIFHTTSIA
;
A
#
# COMPACT_ATOMS: atom_id res chain seq x y z
N MET A 1 26.80 12.97 14.31
CA MET A 1 25.37 12.61 14.16
C MET A 1 24.80 12.91 12.77
N LYS A 2 24.97 14.12 12.22
CA LYS A 2 24.42 14.51 10.89
C LYS A 2 24.89 13.63 9.71
N TRP A 3 26.16 13.23 9.68
CA TRP A 3 26.72 12.40 8.62
C TRP A 3 26.21 10.95 8.64
N ILE A 4 25.90 10.41 9.81
CA ILE A 4 25.32 9.06 9.95
C ILE A 4 23.90 9.05 9.38
N VAL A 5 23.12 10.11 9.64
CA VAL A 5 21.78 10.29 9.07
C VAL A 5 21.85 10.44 7.55
N ALA A 6 22.79 11.24 7.03
CA ALA A 6 22.98 11.41 5.59
C ALA A 6 23.34 10.08 4.88
N VAL A 7 24.25 9.30 5.46
CA VAL A 7 24.64 7.99 4.92
C VAL A 7 23.49 7.00 5.00
N ALA A 8 22.71 6.99 6.09
CA ALA A 8 21.52 6.15 6.21
C ALA A 8 20.45 6.50 5.17
N VAL A 9 20.25 7.80 4.90
CA VAL A 9 19.29 8.27 3.90
C VAL A 9 19.74 7.91 2.48
N ILE A 10 21.03 8.06 2.16
CA ILE A 10 21.59 7.67 0.86
C ILE A 10 21.55 6.14 0.67
N ALA A 11 21.86 5.38 1.72
CA ALA A 11 21.75 3.92 1.69
C ALA A 11 20.29 3.48 1.50
N LEU A 12 19.33 4.13 2.16
CA LEU A 12 17.90 3.86 1.99
C LEU A 12 17.43 4.20 0.56
N MET A 13 17.89 5.30 -0.03
CA MET A 13 17.60 5.66 -1.42
C MET A 13 18.25 4.70 -2.42
N ALA A 14 19.48 4.27 -2.18
CA ALA A 14 20.18 3.31 -3.03
C ALA A 14 19.55 1.92 -2.96
N VAL A 15 19.15 1.46 -1.77
CA VAL A 15 18.37 0.23 -1.57
C VAL A 15 17.00 0.38 -2.25
N GLY A 16 16.35 1.53 -2.11
CA GLY A 16 15.11 1.84 -2.83
C GLY A 16 15.29 1.76 -4.35
N PHE A 17 16.38 2.29 -4.90
CA PHE A 17 16.66 2.23 -6.34
C PHE A 17 17.04 0.83 -6.84
N LEU A 18 17.71 0.03 -6.02
CA LEU A 18 18.04 -1.37 -6.35
C LEU A 18 16.81 -2.30 -6.29
N PHE A 19 15.81 -1.96 -5.48
CA PHE A 19 14.55 -2.71 -5.36
C PHE A 19 13.41 -2.16 -6.26
N VAL A 20 13.43 -0.87 -6.58
CA VAL A 20 12.49 -0.20 -7.49
C VAL A 20 13.15 -0.09 -8.86
N LYS A 21 13.13 -1.17 -9.64
CA LYS A 21 13.46 -1.09 -11.07
C LYS A 21 12.48 -0.11 -11.75
N GLY A 22 13.02 0.74 -12.62
CA GLY A 22 12.32 1.82 -13.31
C GLY A 22 11.09 1.38 -14.11
N PRO A 23 10.33 2.35 -14.67
CA PRO A 23 8.95 2.16 -15.07
C PRO A 23 8.81 0.94 -15.99
N SER A 24 8.16 -0.09 -15.47
CA SER A 24 7.66 -1.16 -16.31
C SER A 24 6.61 -0.54 -17.23
N PRO A 25 6.62 -0.82 -18.55
CA PRO A 25 5.52 -0.44 -19.42
C PRO A 25 4.21 -0.87 -18.76
N ALA A 26 3.17 -0.04 -18.81
CA ALA A 26 1.87 -0.38 -18.23
C ALA A 26 1.24 -1.54 -19.03
N ILE A 27 1.66 -2.76 -18.72
CA ILE A 27 1.04 -3.99 -19.18
C ILE A 27 -0.08 -4.25 -18.17
N ILE A 28 -1.32 -3.94 -18.57
CA ILE A 28 -2.51 -4.25 -17.78
C ILE A 28 -2.77 -5.75 -17.97
N VAL A 29 -2.05 -6.57 -17.20
CA VAL A 29 -2.30 -8.02 -17.14
C VAL A 29 -3.52 -8.24 -16.25
N ALA A 30 -4.44 -9.10 -16.70
CA ALA A 30 -5.59 -9.48 -15.87
C ALA A 30 -5.09 -10.09 -14.54
N PRO A 31 -5.79 -9.87 -13.42
CA PRO A 31 -5.38 -10.43 -12.13
C PRO A 31 -5.19 -11.94 -12.20
N GLU A 32 -3.98 -12.40 -11.88
CA GLU A 32 -3.67 -13.83 -11.90
C GLU A 32 -4.56 -14.61 -10.94
N HIS A 33 -5.12 -15.70 -11.44
CA HIS A 33 -5.98 -16.60 -10.69
C HIS A 33 -5.12 -17.47 -9.75
N ILE A 34 -5.42 -17.46 -8.45
CA ILE A 34 -4.67 -18.25 -7.47
C ILE A 34 -5.42 -19.54 -7.13
N PHE A 35 -6.72 -19.44 -6.82
CA PHE A 35 -7.55 -20.60 -6.49
C PHE A 35 -9.05 -20.26 -6.52
N ASP A 36 -9.89 -21.27 -6.73
CA ASP A 36 -11.35 -21.16 -6.66
C ASP A 36 -11.90 -21.50 -5.28
N ILE A 37 -12.85 -20.70 -4.79
CA ILE A 37 -13.75 -21.10 -3.71
C ILE A 37 -15.17 -21.15 -4.27
N GLY A 38 -15.60 -22.35 -4.70
CA GLY A 38 -16.93 -22.53 -5.28
C GLY A 38 -17.07 -21.77 -6.62
N PRO A 39 -18.05 -20.86 -6.79
CA PRO A 39 -18.20 -20.07 -8.01
C PRO A 39 -17.34 -18.79 -8.05
N ILE A 40 -16.49 -18.55 -7.04
CA ILE A 40 -15.70 -17.32 -6.91
C ILE A 40 -14.23 -17.62 -7.20
N GLU A 41 -13.73 -17.04 -8.29
CA GLU A 41 -12.32 -17.04 -8.65
C GLU A 41 -11.54 -16.06 -7.76
N ILE A 42 -10.64 -16.56 -6.91
CA ILE A 42 -9.80 -15.71 -6.05
C ILE A 42 -8.51 -15.36 -6.78
N THR A 43 -8.34 -14.05 -6.99
CA THR A 43 -7.18 -13.47 -7.69
C THR A 43 -6.16 -12.90 -6.71
N ASN A 44 -4.93 -12.70 -7.17
CA ASN A 44 -3.88 -12.07 -6.37
C ASN A 44 -4.28 -10.66 -5.89
N THR A 45 -5.01 -9.91 -6.71
CA THR A 45 -5.50 -8.57 -6.33
C THR A 45 -6.51 -8.61 -5.17
N MET A 46 -7.35 -9.65 -5.09
CA MET A 46 -8.23 -9.82 -3.93
C MET A 46 -7.43 -10.11 -2.66
N PHE A 47 -6.42 -10.97 -2.77
CA PHE A 47 -5.55 -11.31 -1.64
C PHE A 47 -4.76 -10.10 -1.12
N SER A 48 -4.19 -9.29 -2.01
CA SER A 48 -3.47 -8.08 -1.63
C SER A 48 -4.40 -7.01 -1.01
N SER A 49 -5.63 -6.88 -1.50
CA SER A 49 -6.65 -6.02 -0.87
C SER A 49 -6.96 -6.44 0.57
N TRP A 50 -7.12 -7.74 0.83
CA TRP A 50 -7.35 -8.25 2.20
C TRP A 50 -6.17 -7.97 3.13
N TRP A 51 -4.94 -8.07 2.63
CA TRP A 51 -3.75 -7.67 3.39
C TRP A 51 -3.76 -6.19 3.76
N VAL A 52 -4.09 -5.32 2.82
CA VAL A 52 -4.21 -3.87 3.07
C VAL A 52 -5.23 -3.58 4.16
N VAL A 53 -6.42 -4.20 4.08
CA VAL A 53 -7.47 -4.08 5.10
C VAL A 53 -6.99 -4.61 6.45
N GLY A 54 -6.36 -5.79 6.47
CA GLY A 54 -5.83 -6.41 7.69
C GLY A 54 -4.80 -5.54 8.40
N ILE A 55 -3.88 -4.93 7.66
CA ILE A 55 -2.86 -4.01 8.20
C ILE A 55 -3.53 -2.75 8.75
N LEU A 56 -4.48 -2.16 8.04
CA LEU A 56 -5.19 -0.98 8.50
C LEU A 56 -5.95 -1.25 9.80
N CYS A 57 -6.65 -2.38 9.89
CA CYS A 57 -7.32 -2.84 11.11
C CYS A 57 -6.32 -3.08 12.25
N LEU A 58 -5.19 -3.72 11.99
CA LEU A 58 -4.15 -3.98 12.98
C LEU A 58 -3.60 -2.68 13.57
N VAL A 59 -3.30 -1.69 12.73
CA VAL A 59 -2.84 -0.36 13.16
C VAL A 59 -3.89 0.31 14.04
N ALA A 60 -5.17 0.26 13.65
CA ALA A 60 -6.27 0.82 14.43
C ALA A 60 -6.42 0.14 15.81
N ILE A 61 -6.31 -1.18 15.87
CA ILE A 61 -6.40 -1.96 17.13
C ILE A 61 -5.21 -1.68 18.06
N ILE A 62 -4.00 -1.49 17.51
CA ILE A 62 -2.81 -1.21 18.32
C ILE A 62 -2.81 0.24 18.84
N ALA A 63 -3.29 1.18 18.03
CA ALA A 63 -3.36 2.60 18.40
C ALA A 63 -4.51 2.91 19.37
N GLY A 64 -5.67 2.24 19.21
CA GLY A 64 -6.89 2.56 19.97
C GLY A 64 -6.75 2.50 21.52
N PRO A 65 -6.21 1.43 22.11
CA PRO A 65 -6.13 1.28 23.57
C PRO A 65 -5.11 2.19 24.27
N ARG A 66 -4.20 2.84 23.52
CA ARG A 66 -3.06 3.61 24.06
C ARG A 66 -3.27 5.12 24.03
N MET A 67 -4.52 5.59 23.86
CA MET A 67 -4.85 7.00 23.92
C MET A 67 -4.68 7.52 25.36
N SER A 68 -3.56 8.19 25.62
CA SER A 68 -3.25 8.89 26.86
C SER A 68 -3.28 10.41 26.63
N VAL A 69 -3.66 11.18 27.66
CA VAL A 69 -3.74 12.66 27.62
C VAL A 69 -2.45 13.31 27.11
N VAL A 70 -1.30 12.67 27.36
CA VAL A 70 -0.03 13.02 26.72
C VAL A 70 0.27 11.98 25.64
N PRO A 71 0.25 12.35 24.35
CA PRO A 71 0.54 11.41 23.26
C PRO A 71 2.00 10.96 23.36
N SER A 72 2.24 9.65 23.44
CA SER A 72 3.60 9.08 23.50
C SER A 72 3.76 7.88 22.56
N GLY A 73 4.97 7.74 22.01
CA GLY A 73 5.35 6.62 21.14
C GLY A 73 4.57 6.54 19.82
N PHE A 74 4.30 5.30 19.36
CA PHE A 74 3.61 5.02 18.10
C PHE A 74 2.16 5.52 18.07
N SER A 75 1.44 5.44 19.19
CA SER A 75 0.07 5.93 19.29
C SER A 75 -0.02 7.43 19.05
N GLY A 76 0.94 8.20 19.59
CA GLY A 76 0.99 9.65 19.40
C GLY A 76 1.25 10.07 17.95
N VAL A 77 2.04 9.30 17.19
CA VAL A 77 2.25 9.55 15.76
C VAL A 77 0.95 9.31 14.98
N VAL A 78 0.26 8.21 15.26
CA VAL A 78 -1.02 7.89 14.61
C VAL A 78 -2.06 8.97 14.94
N GLU A 79 -2.15 9.38 16.21
CA GLU A 79 -3.06 10.43 16.65
C GLU A 79 -2.76 11.78 15.98
N ALA A 80 -1.48 12.16 15.87
CA ALA A 80 -1.08 13.38 15.18
C ALA A 80 -1.47 13.37 13.70
N VAL A 81 -1.26 12.26 13.00
CA VAL A 81 -1.63 12.10 11.58
C VAL A 81 -3.14 12.16 11.40
N VAL A 82 -3.89 11.42 12.22
CA VAL A 82 -5.36 11.36 12.16
C VAL A 82 -5.98 12.71 12.52
N SER A 83 -5.42 13.41 13.52
CA SER A 83 -5.86 14.76 13.92
C SER A 83 -5.58 15.81 12.83
N ALA A 84 -4.39 15.77 12.22
CA ALA A 84 -4.06 16.63 11.09
C ALA A 84 -5.02 16.38 9.90
N PHE A 85 -5.29 15.12 9.60
CA PHE A 85 -6.24 14.75 8.55
C PHE A 85 -7.67 15.19 8.89
N TYR A 86 -8.11 15.02 10.15
CA TYR A 86 -9.41 15.52 10.62
C TYR A 86 -9.54 17.03 10.41
N GLY A 87 -8.48 17.80 10.71
CA GLY A 87 -8.43 19.24 10.46
C GLY A 87 -8.65 19.58 8.98
N ILE A 88 -8.01 18.85 8.06
CA ILE A 88 -8.21 19.02 6.61
C ILE A 88 -9.67 18.71 6.22
N VAL A 89 -10.24 17.64 6.74
CA VAL A 89 -11.63 17.26 6.44
C VAL A 89 -12.61 18.33 6.94
N VAL A 90 -12.43 18.85 8.15
CA VAL A 90 -13.25 19.94 8.69
C VAL A 90 -13.09 21.23 7.89
N GLN A 91 -11.87 21.54 7.46
CA GLN A 91 -11.61 22.72 6.62
C GLN A 91 -12.34 22.65 5.27
N VAL A 92 -12.46 21.46 4.68
CA VAL A 92 -13.09 21.26 3.36
C VAL A 92 -14.61 21.09 3.48
N ALA A 93 -15.09 20.30 4.44
CA ALA A 93 -16.50 19.95 4.59
C ALA A 93 -17.29 20.91 5.49
N GLY A 94 -16.61 21.81 6.23
CA GLY A 94 -17.19 22.69 7.23
C GLY A 94 -17.38 22.02 8.60
N GLU A 95 -17.50 22.82 9.66
CA GLU A 95 -17.59 22.34 11.06
C GLU A 95 -18.81 21.45 11.33
N GLU A 96 -19.95 21.74 10.69
CA GLU A 96 -21.20 20.99 10.91
C GLU A 96 -21.14 19.56 10.33
N ASN A 97 -20.48 19.43 9.18
CA ASN A 97 -20.48 18.20 8.39
C ASN A 97 -19.16 17.41 8.49
N GLY A 98 -18.07 18.06 8.91
CA GLY A 98 -16.74 17.45 8.99
C GLY A 98 -16.71 16.16 9.81
N ARG A 99 -17.37 16.13 10.98
CA ARG A 99 -17.40 14.92 11.83
C ARG A 99 -18.21 13.77 11.23
N ARG A 100 -19.23 14.06 10.42
CA ARG A 100 -20.05 13.04 9.74
C ARG A 100 -19.31 12.45 8.55
N PHE A 101 -18.67 13.29 7.74
CA PHE A 101 -17.94 12.84 6.55
C PHE A 101 -16.59 12.22 6.86
N PHE A 102 -15.98 12.56 8.01
CA PHE A 102 -14.66 12.09 8.39
C PHE A 102 -14.50 10.57 8.29
N TRP A 103 -15.47 9.78 8.75
CA TRP A 103 -15.35 8.32 8.76
C TRP A 103 -15.32 7.72 7.35
N VAL A 104 -16.13 8.26 6.43
CA VAL A 104 -16.17 7.80 5.03
C VAL A 104 -14.92 8.25 4.29
N VAL A 105 -14.58 9.54 4.41
CA VAL A 105 -13.42 10.11 3.73
C VAL A 105 -12.12 9.51 4.26
N GLY A 106 -12.01 9.30 5.57
CA GLY A 106 -10.84 8.69 6.21
C GLY A 106 -10.63 7.24 5.81
N THR A 107 -11.68 6.42 5.81
CA THR A 107 -11.55 5.01 5.39
C THR A 107 -11.12 4.90 3.94
N ILE A 108 -11.73 5.65 3.03
CA ILE A 108 -11.33 5.68 1.61
C ILE A 108 -9.90 6.19 1.47
N PHE A 109 -9.55 7.30 2.13
CA PHE A 109 -8.23 7.91 2.02
C PHE A 109 -7.12 6.97 2.50
N PHE A 110 -7.22 6.45 3.72
CA PHE A 110 -6.18 5.58 4.26
C PHE A 110 -6.13 4.23 3.54
N TYR A 111 -7.27 3.71 3.06
CA TYR A 111 -7.29 2.51 2.22
C TYR A 111 -6.56 2.75 0.89
N VAL A 112 -6.91 3.80 0.15
CA VAL A 112 -6.30 4.11 -1.16
C VAL A 112 -4.82 4.42 -1.02
N LEU A 113 -4.43 5.17 0.03
CA LEU A 113 -3.04 5.43 0.37
C LEU A 113 -2.29 4.12 0.57
N MET A 114 -2.74 3.27 1.49
CA MET A 114 -2.07 2.01 1.79
C MET A 114 -2.07 1.07 0.57
N SER A 115 -3.16 1.00 -0.18
CA SER A 115 -3.28 0.20 -1.40
C SER A 115 -2.29 0.65 -2.48
N ASN A 116 -2.08 1.96 -2.67
CA ASN A 116 -1.06 2.48 -3.57
C ASN A 116 0.34 2.08 -3.14
N TYR A 117 0.65 2.22 -1.85
CA TYR A 117 1.96 1.81 -1.32
C TYR A 117 2.17 0.30 -1.40
N PHE A 118 1.13 -0.50 -1.18
CA PHE A 118 1.18 -1.95 -1.33
C PHE A 118 1.39 -2.37 -2.79
N GLY A 119 0.85 -1.60 -3.74
CA GLY A 119 1.07 -1.80 -5.17
C GLY A 119 2.54 -1.62 -5.59
N LEU A 120 3.33 -0.84 -4.85
CA LEU A 120 4.77 -0.69 -5.07
C LEU A 120 5.60 -1.86 -4.52
N LEU A 121 5.02 -2.73 -3.69
CA LEU A 121 5.73 -3.90 -3.19
C LEU A 121 5.87 -4.93 -4.33
N PRO A 122 7.00 -5.64 -4.42
CA PRO A 122 7.20 -6.70 -5.43
C PRO A 122 6.23 -7.88 -5.26
N MET A 123 5.35 -7.85 -4.26
CA MET A 123 4.38 -8.89 -3.90
C MET A 123 3.46 -9.28 -5.08
N ASN A 124 2.99 -8.31 -5.86
CA ASN A 124 2.15 -8.59 -7.05
C ASN A 124 2.91 -9.28 -8.19
N ASN A 125 4.24 -9.14 -8.24
CA ASN A 125 5.10 -9.79 -9.26
C ASN A 125 5.66 -11.14 -8.78
N VAL A 126 5.59 -11.44 -7.48
CA VAL A 126 6.18 -12.65 -6.87
C VAL A 126 5.13 -13.71 -6.56
N ILE A 127 3.88 -13.31 -6.30
CA ILE A 127 2.78 -14.24 -6.00
C ILE A 127 1.98 -14.47 -7.28
N GLY A 128 2.32 -15.55 -7.97
CA GLY A 128 1.76 -15.87 -9.27
C GLY A 128 2.21 -17.26 -9.71
N ARG A 129 1.32 -18.07 -10.27
CA ARG A 129 1.72 -19.27 -11.00
C ARG A 129 1.60 -18.96 -12.48
N PRO A 130 2.64 -19.23 -13.29
CA PRO A 130 2.49 -19.11 -14.74
C PRO A 130 1.35 -20.02 -15.21
N GLU A 131 0.42 -19.49 -16.01
CA GLU A 131 -0.66 -20.27 -16.60
C GLU A 131 -0.13 -21.55 -17.28
N PRO A 132 -0.72 -22.73 -17.00
CA PRO A 132 -0.35 -23.97 -17.69
C PRO A 132 -0.69 -23.85 -19.19
N GLY A 133 0.34 -23.71 -20.04
CA GLY A 133 0.18 -23.60 -21.49
C GLY A 133 1.05 -22.52 -22.15
N HIS A 134 1.65 -21.64 -21.35
CA HIS A 134 2.74 -20.76 -21.78
C HIS A 134 3.99 -21.18 -20.99
N GLY A 135 5.09 -21.50 -21.68
CA GLY A 135 6.23 -22.26 -21.14
C GLY A 135 6.83 -21.73 -19.82
N ASP A 136 7.68 -22.56 -19.21
CA ASP A 136 8.31 -22.35 -17.88
C ASP A 136 9.08 -21.01 -17.71
N GLU A 137 9.19 -20.21 -18.77
CA GLU A 137 9.65 -18.82 -18.74
C GLU A 137 8.46 -17.88 -18.88
N GLN A 138 8.13 -17.13 -17.81
CA GLN A 138 7.46 -15.85 -17.99
C GLN A 138 8.19 -15.09 -19.09
N VAL A 139 7.46 -14.56 -20.07
CA VAL A 139 8.01 -13.88 -21.25
C VAL A 139 8.90 -12.72 -20.80
N ILE A 140 10.19 -13.00 -20.58
CA ILE A 140 11.24 -12.00 -20.61
C ILE A 140 11.28 -11.62 -22.08
N PHE A 141 10.58 -10.53 -22.43
CA PHE A 141 10.58 -10.02 -23.78
C PHE A 141 12.04 -9.74 -24.15
N HIS A 142 12.65 -10.66 -24.90
CA HIS A 142 13.80 -10.35 -25.72
C HIS A 142 13.40 -9.11 -26.50
N THR A 143 14.01 -7.97 -26.17
CA THR A 143 13.94 -6.78 -27.00
C THR A 143 14.54 -7.18 -28.35
N THR A 144 13.72 -7.67 -29.26
CA THR A 144 14.08 -7.64 -30.67
C THR A 144 14.11 -6.17 -31.01
N SER A 145 15.32 -5.63 -30.92
CA SER A 145 15.74 -4.39 -31.53
C SER A 145 15.24 -4.40 -32.97
N ILE A 146 14.20 -3.63 -33.24
CA ILE A 146 13.92 -3.20 -34.60
C ILE A 146 14.75 -1.93 -34.78
N ALA A 147 16.01 -2.16 -35.13
CA ALA A 147 16.90 -1.28 -35.87
C ALA A 147 17.93 -2.19 -36.55
#